data_AF-A0A838W6A3-F1
#
_entry.id   AF-A0A838W6A3-F1
#
_cell.length_a   1.000
_cell.length_b   1.000
_cell.length_c   1.000
_cell.angle_alpha   90.00
_cell.angle_beta   90.00
_cell.angle_gamma   90.00
#
_symmetry.space_group_name_H-M   'P 1'
#
loop_
_entity.id
_entity.type
_entity.pdbx_description
1 polymer ?
#
loop_
_entity_poly.entity_id
_entity_poly.type
_entity_poly.pdbx_seq_one_letter_code
_entity_poly.pdbx_strand_id
1 'polypeptide(L)'
;MNKKKPTGISILSVLMVLYGSVFEIISLSSIWLLGDWWLAGVILFLLGTPFAIVSIVLGFGLWKGKKWARNITIILIYFEITLVIIWVIGVNTIIPFPFSLQLFGVYSLIPLLYTIGKDIIGLYYLSKPNIKAYFGQNKQINK
;
A
#
# COMPACT_ATOMS: atom_id res chain seq x y z
N MET A 1 -19.11 -11.14 23.00
CA MET A 1 -18.30 -12.13 22.23
C MET A 1 -17.02 -11.46 21.75
N ASN A 2 -15.87 -11.79 22.33
CA ASN A 2 -14.57 -11.36 21.82
C ASN A 2 -14.37 -11.98 20.43
N LYS A 3 -14.64 -11.21 19.37
CA LYS A 3 -14.31 -11.63 18.00
C LYS A 3 -12.80 -11.72 17.93
N LYS A 4 -12.26 -12.93 18.00
CA LYS A 4 -10.82 -13.19 17.91
C LYS A 4 -10.30 -12.50 16.65
N LYS A 5 -9.32 -11.61 16.83
CA LYS A 5 -8.77 -10.85 15.73
C LYS A 5 -8.08 -11.81 14.74
N PRO A 6 -8.43 -11.76 13.43
CA PRO A 6 -7.77 -12.58 12.44
C PRO A 6 -6.28 -12.26 12.36
N THR A 7 -5.43 -13.29 12.39
CA THR A 7 -3.96 -13.16 12.41
C THR A 7 -3.43 -12.33 11.24
N GLY A 8 -3.96 -12.52 10.03
CA GLY A 8 -3.51 -11.74 8.87
C GLY A 8 -3.91 -10.26 8.92
N ILE A 9 -5.00 -9.89 9.61
CA ILE A 9 -5.29 -8.45 9.83
C ILE A 9 -4.27 -7.88 10.82
N SER A 10 -3.91 -8.62 11.87
CA SER A 10 -2.86 -8.19 12.80
C SER A 10 -1.53 -7.99 12.09
N ILE A 11 -1.12 -8.94 11.26
CA ILE A 11 0.11 -8.85 10.45
C ILE A 11 0.02 -7.64 9.51
N LEU A 12 -1.05 -7.50 8.73
CA LEU A 12 -1.23 -6.39 7.79
C LEU A 12 -1.20 -5.02 8.50
N SER A 13 -1.85 -4.93 9.66
CA SER A 13 -1.86 -3.70 10.47
C SER A 13 -0.46 -3.32 10.93
N VAL A 14 0.32 -4.30 11.41
CA VAL A 14 1.71 -4.08 11.85
C VAL A 14 2.58 -3.68 10.66
N LEU A 15 2.44 -4.35 9.52
CA LEU A 15 3.18 -4.00 8.31
C LEU A 15 2.87 -2.58 7.84
N MET A 16 1.61 -2.15 7.86
CA MET A 16 1.25 -0.76 7.52
C MET A 16 1.85 0.26 8.48
N VAL A 17 1.81 0.00 9.80
CA VAL A 17 2.42 0.90 10.79
C VAL A 17 3.94 0.97 10.59
N LEU A 18 4.61 -0.17 10.39
CA LEU A 18 6.05 -0.21 10.13
C LEU A 18 6.40 0.51 8.83
N TYR A 19 5.65 0.25 7.76
CA TYR A 19 5.84 0.92 6.46
C TYR A 19 5.72 2.43 6.60
N GLY A 20 4.64 2.93 7.21
CA GLY A 20 4.44 4.36 7.41
C GLY A 20 5.52 4.97 8.31
N SER A 21 5.96 4.28 9.36
CA SER A 21 7.01 4.78 10.25
C SER A 21 8.37 4.88 9.55
N VAL A 22 8.75 3.86 8.78
CA VAL A 22 10.00 3.89 7.98
C VAL A 22 9.93 4.97 6.90
N PHE A 23 8.78 5.08 6.22
CA PHE A 23 8.58 6.09 5.19
C PHE A 23 8.66 7.51 5.75
N GLU A 24 8.12 7.76 6.96
CA GLU A 24 8.23 9.04 7.64
C GLU A 24 9.69 9.39 7.95
N ILE A 25 10.48 8.42 8.43
CA ILE A 25 11.91 8.63 8.70
C ILE A 25 12.64 9.04 7.43
N ILE A 26 12.37 8.36 6.31
CA ILE A 26 12.97 8.70 5.00
C ILE A 26 12.53 10.11 4.57
N SER A 27 11.24 10.41 4.71
CA SER A 27 10.64 11.69 4.33
C SER A 27 11.24 12.86 5.13
N LEU A 28 11.38 12.71 6.45
CA LEU A 28 12.05 13.69 7.31
C LEU A 28 13.53 13.85 6.96
N SER A 29 14.22 12.74 6.68
CA SER A 29 15.64 12.75 6.33
C SER A 29 15.90 13.43 4.99
N SER A 30 14.91 13.47 4.09
CA SER A 30 15.06 14.05 2.74
C SER A 30 15.37 15.55 2.75
N ILE A 31 14.93 16.29 3.78
CA ILE A 31 15.23 17.72 3.95
C ILE A 31 16.73 17.96 4.08
N TRP A 32 17.42 17.06 4.79
CA TRP A 32 18.84 17.20 5.13
C TRP A 32 19.76 16.47 4.15
N LEU A 33 19.28 15.35 3.58
CA LEU A 33 20.07 14.49 2.69
C LEU A 33 20.35 15.11 1.32
N LEU A 34 19.54 16.08 0.87
CA LEU A 34 19.66 16.65 -0.47
C LEU A 34 20.58 17.88 -0.55
N GLY A 35 21.24 18.27 0.54
CA GLY A 35 22.25 19.34 0.55
C GLY A 35 21.72 20.64 -0.07
N ASP A 36 22.38 21.11 -1.14
CA ASP A 36 22.01 22.33 -1.87
C ASP A 36 20.60 22.27 -2.49
N TRP A 37 20.06 21.07 -2.68
CA TRP A 37 18.71 20.81 -3.22
C TRP A 37 17.66 20.67 -2.12
N TRP A 38 17.85 21.36 -0.99
CA TRP A 38 16.95 21.33 0.17
C TRP A 38 15.47 21.57 -0.19
N LEU A 39 15.18 22.40 -1.21
CA LEU A 39 13.81 22.61 -1.72
C LEU A 39 13.16 21.31 -2.22
N ALA A 40 13.91 20.45 -2.92
CA ALA A 40 13.41 19.14 -3.34
C ALA A 40 13.16 18.24 -2.12
N GLY A 41 14.00 18.34 -1.09
CA GLY A 41 13.80 17.66 0.19
C GLY A 41 12.53 18.10 0.90
N VAL A 42 12.26 19.40 0.94
CA VAL A 42 11.02 19.94 1.51
C VAL A 42 9.79 19.47 0.72
N ILE A 43 9.86 19.41 -0.61
CA ILE A 43 8.76 18.89 -1.44
C ILE A 43 8.52 17.41 -1.14
N LEU A 44 9.57 16.59 -1.09
CA LEU A 44 9.47 15.17 -0.76
C LEU A 44 8.95 14.94 0.67
N PHE A 45 9.30 15.81 1.61
CA PHE A 45 8.74 15.83 2.95
C PHE A 45 7.23 16.13 2.94
N LEU A 46 6.84 17.24 2.32
CA LEU A 46 5.43 17.67 2.25
C LEU A 46 4.53 16.67 1.54
N LEU A 47 5.06 15.96 0.54
CA LEU A 47 4.33 14.90 -0.15
C LEU A 47 4.37 13.59 0.64
N GLY A 48 5.52 13.22 1.20
CA GLY A 48 5.73 11.91 1.82
C GLY A 48 5.04 11.76 3.18
N THR A 49 5.09 12.79 4.03
CA THR A 49 4.52 12.73 5.39
C THR A 49 3.01 12.47 5.41
N PRO A 50 2.17 13.09 4.58
CA PRO A 50 0.77 12.73 4.47
C PRO A 50 0.54 11.24 4.14
N PHE A 51 1.33 10.66 3.24
CA PHE A 51 1.24 9.24 2.90
C PHE A 51 1.64 8.33 4.08
N ALA A 52 2.71 8.69 4.81
CA ALA A 52 3.13 7.96 6.01
C ALA A 52 2.04 7.97 7.08
N ILE A 53 1.47 9.15 7.38
CA ILE A 53 0.41 9.33 8.36
C ILE A 53 -0.82 8.50 7.97
N VAL A 54 -1.25 8.56 6.71
CA VAL A 54 -2.37 7.77 6.21
C VAL A 54 -2.12 6.27 6.41
N SER A 55 -0.92 5.79 6.12
CA SER A 55 -0.56 4.38 6.29
C SER A 55 -0.65 3.94 7.77
N ILE A 56 -0.11 4.74 8.69
CA ILE A 56 -0.17 4.49 10.13
C ILE A 56 -1.62 4.49 10.62
N VAL A 57 -2.40 5.49 10.22
CA VAL A 57 -3.82 5.64 10.59
C VAL A 57 -4.64 4.45 10.09
N LEU A 58 -4.41 3.98 8.86
CA LEU A 58 -5.05 2.79 8.32
C LEU A 58 -4.62 1.52 9.06
N GLY A 59 -3.34 1.38 9.40
CA GLY A 59 -2.83 0.29 10.21
C GLY A 59 -3.55 0.20 11.56
N PHE A 60 -3.70 1.31 12.28
CA PHE A 60 -4.48 1.35 13.52
C PHE A 60 -5.98 1.11 13.30
N GLY A 61 -6.54 1.64 12.22
CA GLY A 61 -7.94 1.43 11.85
C GLY A 61 -8.27 -0.04 11.58
N LEU A 62 -7.40 -0.73 10.83
CA LEU A 62 -7.46 -2.17 10.61
C LEU A 62 -7.28 -2.94 11.91
N TRP A 63 -6.33 -2.51 12.75
CA TRP A 63 -6.07 -3.14 14.04
C TRP A 63 -7.32 -3.12 14.92
N LYS A 64 -8.04 -1.99 14.96
CA LYS A 64 -9.29 -1.82 15.73
C LYS A 64 -10.53 -2.38 15.02
N GLY A 65 -10.40 -2.98 13.85
CA GLY A 65 -11.54 -3.56 13.12
C GLY A 65 -12.53 -2.52 12.60
N LYS A 66 -12.07 -1.32 12.26
CA LYS A 66 -12.92 -0.25 11.73
C LYS A 66 -13.26 -0.49 10.24
N LYS A 67 -14.55 -0.47 9.91
CA LYS A 67 -15.07 -0.67 8.54
C LYS A 67 -14.43 0.27 7.52
N TRP A 68 -14.33 1.55 7.87
CA TRP A 68 -13.80 2.58 6.98
C TRP A 68 -12.33 2.29 6.62
N ALA A 69 -11.52 1.83 7.58
CA ALA A 69 -10.10 1.54 7.33
C ALA A 69 -9.92 0.41 6.33
N ARG A 70 -10.73 -0.66 6.45
CA ARG A 70 -10.76 -1.74 5.44
C ARG A 70 -11.12 -1.21 4.06
N ASN A 71 -12.20 -0.43 3.97
CA ASN A 71 -12.69 0.06 2.68
C ASN A 71 -11.68 0.99 2.01
N ILE A 72 -11.07 1.92 2.76
CA ILE A 72 -10.01 2.79 2.23
C ILE A 72 -8.79 1.96 1.80
N THR A 73 -8.38 0.97 2.59
CA THR A 73 -7.25 0.09 2.21
C THR A 73 -7.53 -0.64 0.90
N ILE A 74 -8.75 -1.16 0.70
CA ILE A 74 -9.14 -1.79 -0.57
C ILE A 74 -9.06 -0.79 -1.73
N ILE A 75 -9.59 0.43 -1.54
CA ILE A 75 -9.55 1.48 -2.58
C ILE A 75 -8.11 1.85 -2.93
N LEU A 76 -7.24 2.01 -1.93
CA LEU A 76 -5.83 2.32 -2.16
C LEU A 76 -5.11 1.20 -2.93
N ILE A 77 -5.40 -0.07 -2.62
CA ILE A 77 -4.81 -1.19 -3.37
C ILE A 77 -5.28 -1.17 -4.83
N TYR A 78 -6.57 -0.91 -5.09
CA TYR A 78 -7.05 -0.75 -6.48
C TYR A 78 -6.36 0.41 -7.20
N PHE A 79 -6.16 1.53 -6.50
CA PHE A 79 -5.47 2.70 -7.06
C PHE A 79 -4.00 2.40 -7.36
N GLU A 80 -3.29 1.71 -6.45
CA GLU A 80 -1.90 1.26 -6.65
C GLU A 80 -1.78 0.35 -7.88
N ILE A 81 -2.63 -0.68 -7.99
CA ILE A 81 -2.68 -1.55 -9.18
C ILE A 81 -2.92 -0.73 -10.46
N THR A 82 -3.85 0.22 -10.44
CA THR A 82 -4.19 1.04 -11.61
C THR A 82 -3.02 1.92 -12.04
N LEU A 83 -2.32 2.55 -11.10
CA LEU A 83 -1.13 3.34 -11.38
C LEU A 83 -0.01 2.49 -11.97
N VAL A 84 0.22 1.30 -11.43
CA VAL A 84 1.21 0.36 -11.93
C VAL A 84 0.88 -0.04 -13.38
N ILE A 85 -0.38 -0.33 -13.70
CA ILE A 85 -0.81 -0.65 -15.07
C ILE A 85 -0.60 0.52 -16.03
N ILE A 86 -1.01 1.74 -15.65
CA ILE A 86 -0.83 2.95 -16.47
C ILE A 86 0.65 3.18 -16.76
N TRP A 87 1.50 3.00 -15.75
CA TRP A 87 2.94 3.19 -15.90
C TRP A 87 3.55 2.15 -16.83
N VAL A 88 3.16 0.87 -16.74
CA VAL A 88 3.61 -0.18 -17.66
C VAL A 88 3.23 0.15 -19.09
N ILE A 89 1.98 0.52 -19.33
CA ILE A 89 1.50 0.83 -20.69
C ILE A 89 2.18 2.10 -21.22
N GLY A 90 2.27 3.14 -20.39
CA GLY A 90 2.85 4.43 -20.78
C GLY A 90 4.35 4.38 -21.05
N VAL A 91 5.13 3.68 -20.22
CA VAL A 91 6.58 3.58 -20.42
C VAL A 91 6.93 2.71 -21.62
N ASN A 92 6.24 1.57 -21.80
CA ASN A 92 6.52 0.67 -22.93
C ASN A 92 6.11 1.24 -24.29
N THR A 93 5.20 2.24 -24.33
CA THR A 93 4.76 2.87 -25.58
C THR A 93 5.61 4.08 -25.99
N ILE A 94 6.33 4.71 -25.05
CA ILE A 94 7.12 5.93 -25.30
C ILE A 94 8.61 5.63 -25.50
N ILE A 95 9.15 4.57 -24.87
CA ILE A 95 10.58 4.24 -24.94
C ILE A 95 10.74 2.75 -25.25
N PRO A 96 11.13 2.34 -26.47
CA PRO A 96 11.41 0.94 -26.78
C PRO A 96 12.69 0.50 -26.06
N PHE A 97 12.54 -0.14 -24.90
CA PHE A 97 13.65 -0.73 -24.16
C PHE A 97 13.98 -2.14 -24.69
N PRO A 98 15.27 -2.55 -24.72
CA PRO A 98 15.63 -3.93 -25.03
C PRO A 98 15.01 -4.91 -24.03
N PHE A 99 14.44 -6.02 -24.52
CA PHE A 99 13.73 -7.02 -23.72
C PHE A 99 14.57 -7.60 -22.55
N SER A 100 15.88 -7.71 -22.71
CA SER A 100 16.80 -8.16 -21.66
C SER A 100 16.90 -7.18 -20.47
N LEU A 101 16.74 -5.88 -20.69
CA LEU A 101 16.71 -4.84 -19.64
C LEU A 101 15.32 -4.73 -18.98
N GLN A 102 14.26 -5.12 -19.69
CA GLN A 102 12.89 -5.23 -19.16
C GLN A 102 12.68 -6.40 -18.18
N LEU A 103 13.65 -7.30 -18.03
CA LEU A 103 13.55 -8.44 -17.11
C LEU A 103 14.27 -8.21 -15.77
N PHE A 104 15.22 -7.28 -15.68
CA PHE A 104 16.03 -7.11 -14.46
C PHE A 104 16.32 -5.66 -14.01
N GLY A 105 15.85 -4.64 -14.73
CA GLY A 105 15.97 -3.23 -14.34
C GLY A 105 14.88 -2.72 -13.38
N VAL A 106 14.91 -1.43 -13.01
CA VAL A 106 13.84 -0.76 -12.23
C VAL A 106 12.48 -0.81 -12.96
N TYR A 107 12.50 -0.99 -14.27
CA TYR A 107 11.36 -1.20 -15.17
C TYR A 107 11.05 -2.69 -15.41
N SER A 108 11.59 -3.57 -14.56
CA SER A 108 11.48 -5.00 -14.79
C SER A 108 10.06 -5.52 -14.56
N LEU A 109 9.66 -6.50 -15.37
CA LEU A 109 8.45 -7.30 -15.15
C LEU A 109 8.46 -8.00 -13.78
N ILE A 110 9.62 -8.33 -13.19
CA ILE A 110 9.72 -9.08 -11.94
C ILE A 110 9.31 -8.24 -10.71
N PRO A 111 9.89 -7.05 -10.44
CA PRO A 111 9.40 -6.13 -9.41
C PRO A 111 7.93 -5.75 -9.61
N LEU A 112 7.48 -5.67 -10.87
CA LEU A 112 6.10 -5.36 -11.21
C LEU A 112 5.14 -6.48 -10.80
N LEU A 113 5.43 -7.71 -11.20
CA LEU A 113 4.66 -8.90 -10.82
C LEU A 113 4.64 -9.09 -9.31
N TYR A 114 5.75 -8.79 -8.63
CA TYR A 114 5.80 -8.78 -7.17
C TYR A 114 4.82 -7.75 -6.58
N THR A 115 4.83 -6.52 -7.09
CA THR A 115 3.97 -5.43 -6.62
C THR A 115 2.49 -5.78 -6.82
N ILE A 116 2.10 -6.19 -8.02
CA ILE A 116 0.73 -6.61 -8.33
C ILE A 116 0.34 -7.84 -7.51
N GLY A 117 1.25 -8.81 -7.35
CA GLY A 117 1.02 -10.02 -6.58
C GLY A 117 0.73 -9.74 -5.11
N LYS A 118 1.51 -8.86 -4.45
CA LYS A 118 1.29 -8.46 -3.06
C LYS A 118 -0.10 -7.84 -2.89
N ASP A 119 -0.52 -7.02 -3.85
CA ASP A 119 -1.76 -6.24 -3.83
C ASP A 119 -2.98 -7.13 -4.03
N ILE A 120 -2.90 -8.09 -4.95
CA ILE A 120 -3.93 -9.12 -5.16
C ILE A 120 -4.11 -9.95 -3.89
N ILE A 121 -3.01 -10.37 -3.25
CA ILE A 121 -3.07 -11.11 -1.98
C ILE A 121 -3.75 -10.27 -0.89
N GLY A 122 -3.42 -8.99 -0.80
CA GLY A 122 -4.05 -8.04 0.13
C GLY A 122 -5.56 -7.92 -0.10
N LEU A 123 -5.99 -7.74 -1.35
CA LEU A 123 -7.40 -7.67 -1.75
C LEU A 123 -8.15 -8.96 -1.44
N TYR A 124 -7.57 -10.11 -1.79
CA TYR A 124 -8.14 -11.42 -1.50
C TYR A 124 -8.37 -11.61 0.00
N TYR A 125 -7.35 -11.29 0.81
CA TYR A 125 -7.43 -11.45 2.26
C TYR A 125 -8.48 -10.52 2.86
N LEU A 126 -8.48 -9.23 2.50
CA LEU A 126 -9.47 -8.26 2.98
C LEU A 126 -10.88 -8.59 2.53
N SER A 127 -11.06 -9.31 1.42
CA SER A 127 -12.37 -9.69 0.87
C SER A 127 -12.98 -10.95 1.48
N LYS A 128 -12.22 -11.73 2.25
CA LYS A 128 -12.68 -12.99 2.84
C LYS A 128 -13.84 -12.77 3.84
N PRO A 129 -14.87 -13.64 3.87
CA PRO A 129 -16.07 -13.44 4.70
C PRO A 129 -15.76 -13.35 6.21
N ASN A 130 -14.81 -14.14 6.71
CA ASN A 130 -14.39 -14.08 8.12
C ASN A 130 -13.80 -12.71 8.48
N ILE A 131 -13.13 -12.07 7.52
CA ILE A 131 -12.54 -10.75 7.67
C ILE A 131 -13.62 -9.68 7.60
N LYS A 132 -14.55 -9.75 6.64
CA LYS A 132 -15.74 -8.89 6.59
C LYS A 132 -16.54 -8.94 7.89
N ALA A 133 -16.69 -10.11 8.50
CA ALA A 133 -17.37 -10.30 9.78
C ALA A 133 -16.64 -9.64 10.96
N TYR A 134 -15.30 -9.63 10.96
CA TYR A 134 -14.49 -8.90 11.94
C TYR A 134 -14.76 -7.39 11.87
N PHE A 135 -14.82 -6.84 10.67
CA PHE A 135 -15.20 -5.44 10.45
C PHE A 135 -16.71 -5.19 10.65
N GLY A 136 -17.52 -6.18 11.02
CA GLY A 136 -18.95 -6.02 11.26
C GLY A 136 -19.78 -5.82 9.99
N GLN A 137 -19.28 -6.25 8.83
CA GLN A 137 -19.96 -6.16 7.54
C GLN A 137 -20.85 -7.38 7.22
N ASN A 138 -20.77 -8.47 8.01
CA ASN A 138 -21.74 -9.55 7.92
C ASN A 138 -22.92 -9.28 8.87
N LYS A 139 -23.97 -8.65 8.34
CA LYS A 139 -25.34 -9.01 8.71
C LYS A 139 -25.64 -10.35 8.02
N GLN A 140 -26.07 -11.32 8.82
CA GLN A 140 -26.47 -12.68 8.48
C GLN A 140 -26.84 -12.92 7.00
N ILE A 141 -26.09 -13.79 6.32
CA ILE A 141 -26.65 -14.64 5.26
C ILE A 141 -27.11 -15.91 5.97
N ASN A 142 -28.20 -15.79 6.73
CA ASN A 142 -29.04 -16.92 7.11
C ASN A 142 -30.45 -16.53 6.64
N LYS A 143 -30.78 -16.94 5.42
CA LYS A 143 -32.15 -17.19 4.96
C LYS A 143 -32.15 -18.62 4.44
#